data_AF-A0AA88VJ18-F1
#
_entry.id   AF-A0AA88VJ18-F1
#
_cell.length_a   1.000
_cell.length_b   1.000
_cell.length_c   1.000
_cell.angle_alpha   90.00
_cell.angle_beta   90.00
_cell.angle_gamma   90.00
#
_symmetry.space_group_name_H-M   'P 1'
#
loop_
_entity.id
_entity.type
_entity.pdbx_description
1 polymer ?
#
loop_
_entity_poly.entity_id
_entity_poly.type
_entity_poly.pdbx_seq_one_letter_code
_entity_poly.pdbx_strand_id
1 'polypeptide(L)'
;MIAKNFKKFMRFRRNGGRRQQNVSNEEKLCYKCHKPGHMKMDCPIYKREKKERRDVWERVKRRQLSKKENKEKEKAMNAEHTPTWSDFDS
;
A
#
# COMPACT_ATOMS: atom_id res chain seq x y z
N MET A 1 -11.49 -16.02 24.71
CA MET A 1 -10.15 -15.84 24.09
C MET A 1 -10.13 -16.48 22.70
N ILE A 2 -10.64 -15.82 21.65
CA ILE A 2 -10.61 -16.40 20.30
C ILE A 2 -10.28 -15.30 19.27
N ALA A 3 -9.25 -15.57 18.48
CA ALA A 3 -8.85 -14.95 17.21
C ALA A 3 -8.33 -13.49 17.20
N LYS A 4 -7.30 -13.17 17.99
CA LYS A 4 -6.44 -11.99 17.73
C LYS A 4 -5.14 -12.27 16.95
N ASN A 5 -4.87 -13.52 16.53
CA ASN A 5 -3.54 -13.89 15.99
C ASN A 5 -3.49 -14.72 14.70
N PHE A 6 -4.59 -14.89 13.96
CA PHE A 6 -4.58 -15.69 12.73
C PHE A 6 -3.72 -15.07 11.60
N LYS A 7 -3.59 -13.73 11.59
CA LYS A 7 -2.72 -13.00 10.64
C LYS A 7 -1.21 -13.20 10.93
N LYS A 8 -0.82 -13.64 12.12
CA LYS A 8 0.58 -13.93 12.49
C LYS A 8 0.99 -15.33 12.04
N PHE A 9 0.08 -16.30 12.09
CA PHE A 9 0.33 -17.69 11.70
C PHE A 9 0.57 -17.85 10.17
N MET A 10 -0.16 -17.13 9.33
CA MET A 10 0.05 -17.13 7.87
C MET A 10 1.26 -16.29 7.40
N ARG A 11 1.94 -15.56 8.30
CA ARG A 11 3.19 -14.84 7.97
C ARG A 11 4.43 -15.73 8.13
N PHE A 12 4.30 -16.92 8.70
CA PHE A 12 5.43 -17.84 8.90
C PHE A 12 5.75 -18.70 7.67
N ARG A 13 4.83 -18.80 6.69
CA ARG A 13 5.02 -19.61 5.46
C ARG A 13 5.41 -18.83 4.20
N ARG A 14 5.90 -17.60 4.36
CA ARG A 14 6.43 -16.77 3.25
C ARG A 14 7.94 -16.56 3.34
N ASN A 15 8.67 -17.56 3.83
CA ASN A 15 10.13 -17.58 3.78
C ASN A 15 10.65 -18.91 3.19
N GLY A 16 9.90 -19.46 2.23
CA GLY A 16 10.34 -20.58 1.41
C GLY A 16 11.21 -20.09 0.25
N GLY A 17 12.52 -20.10 0.45
CA GLY A 17 13.54 -20.36 -0.57
C GLY A 17 13.58 -19.44 -1.79
N ARG A 18 14.27 -18.30 -1.70
CA ARG A 18 14.95 -17.75 -2.87
C ARG A 18 16.29 -18.45 -3.02
N ARG A 19 16.34 -19.52 -3.81
CA ARG A 19 17.60 -20.03 -4.38
C ARG A 19 18.17 -18.90 -5.23
N GLN A 20 19.13 -18.16 -4.68
CA GLN A 20 19.97 -17.26 -5.45
C GLN A 20 20.82 -18.13 -6.36
N GLN A 21 20.40 -18.26 -7.62
CA GLN A 21 21.26 -18.82 -8.66
C GLN A 21 22.42 -17.83 -8.83
N ASN A 22 23.57 -18.25 -8.31
CA ASN A 22 24.84 -17.54 -8.35
C ASN A 22 25.43 -17.67 -9.76
N VAL A 23 24.71 -17.16 -10.75
CA VAL A 23 25.22 -16.95 -12.11
C VAL A 23 26.05 -15.67 -12.06
N SER A 24 27.28 -15.69 -12.57
CA SER A 24 28.23 -14.57 -12.56
C SER A 24 27.57 -13.27 -13.04
N ASN A 25 27.82 -12.16 -12.35
CA ASN A 25 27.19 -10.86 -12.65
C ASN A 25 27.59 -10.29 -14.02
N GLU A 26 28.67 -10.81 -14.61
CA GLU A 26 29.22 -10.38 -15.90
C GLU A 26 28.39 -10.86 -17.09
N GLU A 27 27.64 -11.96 -16.98
CA GLU A 27 26.77 -12.49 -18.05
C GLU A 27 25.30 -12.05 -17.91
N LYS A 28 24.95 -11.42 -16.78
CA LYS A 28 23.58 -11.00 -16.50
C LYS A 28 23.21 -9.75 -17.27
N LEU A 29 22.59 -9.94 -18.43
CA LEU A 29 21.89 -8.91 -19.17
C LEU A 29 20.60 -8.51 -18.43
N CYS A 30 20.40 -7.21 -18.28
CA CYS A 30 19.19 -6.68 -17.69
C CYS A 30 17.99 -6.93 -18.60
N TYR A 31 16.99 -7.71 -18.17
CA TYR A 31 15.76 -7.94 -18.96
C TYR A 31 14.88 -6.70 -19.21
N LYS A 32 15.25 -5.53 -18.70
CA LYS A 32 14.50 -4.28 -18.90
C LYS A 32 15.17 -3.34 -19.89
N CYS A 33 16.50 -3.17 -19.79
CA CYS A 33 17.26 -2.26 -20.64
C CYS A 33 18.32 -2.95 -21.50
N HIS A 34 18.42 -4.28 -21.41
CA HIS A 34 19.36 -5.15 -22.13
C HIS A 34 20.85 -4.79 -21.96
N LYS A 35 21.20 -4.03 -20.91
CA LYS A 35 22.58 -3.72 -20.56
C LYS A 35 23.17 -4.80 -19.65
N PRO A 36 24.44 -5.21 -19.84
CA PRO A 36 25.12 -6.16 -18.96
C PRO A 36 25.43 -5.57 -17.57
N GLY A 37 25.81 -6.43 -16.62
CA GLY A 37 26.29 -6.06 -15.30
C GLY A 37 25.22 -5.86 -14.22
N HIS A 38 23.93 -5.93 -14.56
CA HIS A 38 22.85 -5.85 -13.56
C HIS A 38 21.57 -6.58 -14.02
N MET A 39 20.79 -7.08 -13.06
CA MET A 39 19.49 -7.68 -13.35
C MET A 39 18.37 -6.62 -13.33
N LYS A 40 17.17 -7.01 -13.79
CA LYS A 40 15.96 -6.15 -13.76
C LYS A 40 15.74 -5.46 -12.41
N MET A 41 16.03 -6.14 -11.30
CA MET A 41 15.85 -5.60 -9.95
C MET A 41 16.81 -4.46 -9.62
N ASP A 42 18.02 -4.50 -10.19
CA ASP A 42 19.06 -3.50 -9.98
C ASP A 42 19.12 -2.43 -11.05
N CYS A 43 18.30 -2.59 -12.10
CA CYS A 43 18.20 -1.62 -13.16
C CYS A 43 17.78 -0.25 -12.63
N PRO A 44 18.53 0.83 -12.93
CA PRO A 44 18.21 2.17 -12.45
C PRO A 44 16.83 2.64 -12.96
N ILE A 45 16.45 2.23 -14.17
CA ILE A 45 15.13 2.51 -14.75
C ILE A 45 14.03 1.82 -13.95
N TYR A 46 14.21 0.53 -13.64
CA TYR A 46 13.24 -0.22 -12.83
C TYR A 46 13.10 0.36 -11.42
N LYS A 47 14.22 0.74 -10.79
CA LYS A 47 14.23 1.40 -9.47
C LYS A 47 13.46 2.72 -9.51
N ARG A 48 13.64 3.53 -10.56
CA ARG A 48 12.91 4.79 -10.76
C ARG A 48 11.41 4.56 -10.95
N GLU A 49 11.02 3.73 -11.91
CA GLU A 49 9.60 3.44 -12.19
C GLU A 49 8.86 2.86 -10.97
N LYS A 50 9.53 1.98 -10.21
CA LYS A 50 8.96 1.42 -8.98
C LYS A 50 8.76 2.49 -7.91
N LYS A 51 9.70 3.43 -7.78
CA LYS A 51 9.58 4.58 -6.88
C LYS A 51 8.44 5.49 -7.31
N GLU A 52 8.38 5.87 -8.58
CA GLU A 52 7.30 6.70 -9.13
C GLU A 52 5.93 6.07 -8.89
N ARG A 53 5.78 4.78 -9.18
CA ARG A 53 4.53 4.04 -8.92
C ARG A 53 4.13 4.10 -7.44
N ARG A 54 5.09 3.93 -6.54
CA ARG A 54 4.85 4.04 -5.09
C ARG A 54 4.44 5.47 -4.71
N ASP A 55 5.14 6.47 -5.21
CA ASP A 55 4.91 7.86 -4.87
C ASP A 55 3.53 8.34 -5.38
N VAL A 56 3.12 7.88 -6.57
CA VAL A 56 1.75 8.07 -7.09
C VAL A 56 0.72 7.42 -6.17
N TRP A 57 0.94 6.18 -5.74
CA TRP A 57 0.03 5.50 -4.82
C TRP A 57 -0.11 6.24 -3.49
N GLU A 58 1.00 6.69 -2.90
CA GLU A 58 0.99 7.45 -1.64
C GLU A 58 0.22 8.77 -1.78
N ARG A 59 0.36 9.47 -2.91
CA ARG A 59 -0.41 10.68 -3.19
C ARG A 59 -1.91 10.39 -3.25
N VAL A 60 -2.31 9.37 -4.00
CA VAL A 60 -3.72 8.96 -4.12
C VAL A 60 -4.29 8.57 -2.76
N LYS A 61 -3.54 7.79 -1.99
CA LYS A 61 -3.90 7.36 -0.64
C LYS A 61 -4.09 8.54 0.30
N ARG A 62 -3.18 9.53 0.30
CA ARG A 62 -3.32 10.74 1.13
C ARG A 62 -4.61 11.49 0.81
N ARG A 63 -4.93 11.64 -0.48
CA ARG A 63 -6.19 12.27 -0.91
C ARG A 63 -7.42 11.49 -0.43
N GLN A 64 -7.37 10.16 -0.50
CA GLN A 64 -8.46 9.32 0.00
C GLN A 64 -8.64 9.43 1.52
N LEU A 65 -7.55 9.44 2.28
CA LEU A 65 -7.60 9.62 3.74
C LEU A 65 -8.17 10.99 4.12
N SER A 66 -7.75 12.06 3.46
CA SER A 66 -8.30 13.41 3.69
C SER A 66 -9.79 13.48 3.36
N LYS A 67 -10.24 12.88 2.25
CA LYS A 67 -11.68 12.78 1.93
C LYS A 67 -12.46 12.03 3.00
N LYS A 68 -11.88 10.94 3.53
CA LYS A 68 -12.50 10.15 4.58
C LYS A 68 -12.65 10.95 5.87
N GLU A 69 -11.61 11.66 6.27
CA GLU A 69 -11.60 12.52 7.46
C GLU A 69 -12.64 13.65 7.34
N ASN A 70 -12.71 14.34 6.21
CA ASN A 70 -13.71 15.39 6.00
C ASN A 70 -15.14 14.83 6.08
N LYS A 71 -15.38 13.65 5.50
CA LYS A 71 -16.68 12.97 5.60
C LYS A 71 -17.03 12.58 7.03
N GLU A 72 -16.05 12.21 7.84
CA GLU A 72 -16.24 11.91 9.27
C GLU A 72 -16.56 13.19 10.06
N LYS A 73 -15.90 14.32 9.77
CA LYS A 73 -16.20 15.63 10.37
C LYS A 73 -17.60 16.14 10.01
N GLU A 74 -17.97 16.04 8.74
CA GLU A 74 -19.31 16.42 8.26
C GLU A 74 -20.39 15.57 8.95
N LYS A 75 -20.16 14.26 9.09
CA LYS A 75 -21.06 13.37 9.84
C LYS A 75 -21.17 13.75 11.31
N ALA A 76 -20.07 14.10 11.96
CA ALA A 76 -20.09 14.54 13.37
C ALA A 76 -20.92 15.82 13.54
N MET A 77 -20.68 16.82 12.70
CA MET A 77 -21.42 18.09 12.72
C MET A 77 -22.93 17.92 12.44
N ASN A 78 -23.28 17.02 11.52
CA ASN A 78 -24.69 16.73 11.20
C ASN A 78 -25.38 15.86 12.26
N ALA A 79 -24.65 15.05 13.02
CA ALA A 79 -25.21 14.26 14.11
C ALA A 79 -25.64 15.15 15.29
N GLU A 80 -25.00 16.31 15.46
CA GLU A 80 -25.35 17.29 16.50
C GLU A 80 -26.58 18.13 16.12
N HIS A 81 -26.90 18.24 14.83
CA HIS A 81 -28.09 18.97 14.32
C HIS A 81 -29.32 18.06 14.15
N THR A 82 -29.46 17.03 14.98
CA THR A 82 -30.67 16.18 14.92
C THR A 82 -31.89 16.98 15.39
N PRO A 83 -32.93 17.19 14.57
CA PRO A 83 -34.15 17.82 15.03
C PRO A 83 -34.76 16.92 16.10
N THR A 84 -34.78 17.41 17.34
CA THR A 84 -35.43 16.72 18.44
C THR A 84 -36.93 16.77 18.15
N TRP A 85 -37.57 15.60 17.97
CA TRP A 85 -39.02 15.46 17.77
C TRP A 85 -39.85 15.81 19.02
N SER A 86 -39.28 16.61 19.93
CA SER A 86 -39.84 17.01 21.22
C SER A 86 -40.64 18.32 21.18
N ASP A 87 -40.68 19.01 20.03
CA ASP A 87 -41.41 20.27 19.85
C ASP A 87 -42.71 20.12 19.03
N PHE A 88 -43.17 18.90 18.70
CA PHE A 88 -44.38 18.67 17.88
C PHE A 88 -45.61 18.15 18.67
N ASP A 89 -45.55 18.03 20.01
CA ASP A 89 -46.70 17.59 20.83
C ASP A 89 -47.35 18.78 21.55
N SER A 90 -48.21 19.50 20.80
CA SER A 90 -49.21 20.45 21.33
C SER A 90 -50.56 20.18 20.71
#